data_AF-A0AAD2KJZ3-F1
#
_entry.id   AF-A0AAD2KJZ3-F1
#
_cell.length_a   1.000
_cell.length_b   1.000
_cell.length_c   1.000
_cell.angle_alpha   90.00
_cell.angle_beta   90.00
_cell.angle_gamma   90.00
#
_symmetry.space_group_name_H-M   'P 1'
#
loop_
_entity.id
_entity.type
_entity.pdbx_description
1 polymer ?
#
loop_
_entity_poly.entity_id
_entity_poly.type
_entity_poly.pdbx_seq_one_letter_code
_entity_poly.pdbx_strand_id
1 'polypeptide(L)' 'MYDDIRKQGGAAARQGSPLWDCPYLKAQAMPGHTGESPRVWQAKVDAWEAGWAKEKEVTRPPPSPVQFAGLHAV' A
#
# COMPACT_ATOMS: atom_id res chain seq x y z
N MET A 1 12.06 5.11 -11.86
CA MET A 1 11.29 4.93 -13.12
C MET A 1 9.79 4.81 -12.84
N TYR A 2 9.35 4.10 -11.80
CA TYR A 2 7.93 4.06 -11.39
C TYR A 2 7.60 4.99 -10.22
N ASP A 3 8.30 6.13 -10.13
CA ASP A 3 8.15 7.06 -8.99
C ASP A 3 6.78 7.73 -8.95
N ASP A 4 6.17 7.98 -10.10
CA ASP A 4 4.80 8.50 -10.17
C ASP A 4 3.77 7.48 -9.70
N ILE A 5 4.00 6.19 -10.02
CA ILE A 5 3.16 5.08 -9.56
C ILE A 5 3.27 4.89 -8.05
N ARG A 6 4.48 5.01 -7.50
CA ARG A 6 4.72 5.03 -6.06
C ARG A 6 3.98 6.18 -5.38
N LYS A 7 4.05 7.40 -5.94
CA LYS A 7 3.31 8.56 -5.41
C LYS A 7 1.80 8.33 -5.45
N GLN A 8 1.29 7.70 -6.51
CA GLN A 8 -0.12 7.36 -6.63
C GLN A 8 -0.56 6.36 -5.55
N GLY A 9 0.24 5.32 -5.27
CA GLY A 9 -0.02 4.38 -4.18
C GLY A 9 -0.05 5.04 -2.82
N GLY A 10 0.92 5.93 -2.55
CA GLY A 10 0.94 6.73 -1.31
C GLY A 10 -0.28 7.63 -1.17
N ALA A 11 -0.67 8.33 -2.24
CA ALA A 11 -1.87 9.17 -2.23
C ALA A 11 -3.15 8.36 -1.97
N ALA A 12 -3.27 7.16 -2.55
CA ALA A 12 -4.39 6.26 -2.30
C ALA A 12 -4.45 5.81 -0.83
N ALA A 13 -3.31 5.45 -0.23
CA ALA A 13 -3.23 5.11 1.20
C ALA A 13 -3.67 6.25 2.11
N ARG A 14 -3.27 7.50 1.80
CA ARG A 14 -3.69 8.73 2.51
C ARG A 14 -5.20 8.93 2.46
N GLN A 15 -5.80 8.66 1.30
CA GLN A 15 -7.25 8.79 1.08
C GLN A 15 -8.04 7.65 1.72
N GLY A 16 -7.37 6.62 2.24
CA GLY A 16 -8.02 5.48 2.89
C GLY A 16 -8.36 4.33 1.94
N SER A 17 -7.96 4.39 0.67
CA SER A 17 -8.15 3.28 -0.26
C SER A 17 -7.45 2.01 0.24
N PRO A 18 -8.08 0.84 0.09
CA PRO A 18 -7.46 -0.43 0.45
C PRO A 18 -6.38 -0.86 -0.56
N LEU A 19 -5.49 -1.77 -0.16
CA LEU A 19 -4.39 -2.26 -1.01
C LEU A 19 -4.90 -2.89 -2.33
N TRP A 20 -6.05 -3.55 -2.30
CA TRP A 20 -6.65 -4.19 -3.47
C TRP A 20 -7.34 -3.22 -4.44
N ASP A 21 -7.45 -1.93 -4.08
CA ASP A 21 -7.95 -0.86 -4.98
C ASP A 21 -6.85 -0.38 -5.96
N CYS A 22 -5.75 -1.12 -6.06
CA CYS A 22 -4.70 -0.89 -7.02
C CYS A 22 -5.26 -0.89 -8.45
N PRO A 23 -5.12 0.21 -9.22
CA PRO A 23 -5.71 0.33 -10.55
C PRO A 23 -5.13 -0.67 -11.55
N TYR A 24 -3.90 -1.15 -11.32
CA TYR A 24 -3.23 -2.14 -12.17
C TYR A 24 -3.78 -3.56 -11.98
N LEU A 25 -4.51 -3.84 -10.90
CA LEU A 25 -5.20 -5.11 -10.69
C LEU A 25 -6.55 -5.18 -11.44
N LYS A 26 -7.03 -4.06 -12.01
CA LYS A 26 -8.27 -4.04 -12.80
C LYS A 26 -8.05 -4.79 -14.10
N ALA A 27 -9.07 -5.53 -14.55
CA ALA A 27 -9.01 -6.33 -15.78
C ALA A 27 -8.48 -5.53 -16.99
N GLN A 28 -8.90 -4.27 -17.13
CA GLN A 28 -8.48 -3.38 -18.22
C GLN A 28 -6.98 -3.04 -18.22
N ALA A 29 -6.31 -3.17 -17.08
CA ALA A 29 -4.87 -2.92 -16.92
C ALA A 29 -4.05 -4.22 -16.84
N MET A 30 -4.69 -5.39 -16.95
CA MET A 30 -3.99 -6.67 -16.94
C MET A 30 -3.23 -6.87 -18.26
N PRO A 31 -2.07 -7.57 -18.23
CA PRO A 31 -1.23 -7.77 -19.41
C PRO A 31 -1.93 -8.55 -20.54
N GLY A 32 -2.92 -9.39 -20.21
CA GLY A 32 -3.76 -10.05 -21.21
C GLY A 32 -4.67 -9.11 -22.00
N HIS A 33 -4.98 -7.92 -21.46
CA HIS A 33 -5.81 -6.91 -22.12
C HIS A 33 -5.00 -5.78 -22.76
N THR A 34 -3.91 -5.35 -22.12
CA THR A 34 -3.05 -4.27 -22.63
C THR A 34 -1.99 -4.75 -23.61
N GLY A 35 -1.71 -6.06 -23.66
CA GLY A 35 -0.62 -6.63 -24.44
C GLY A 35 0.77 -6.28 -23.87
N GLU A 36 0.85 -5.72 -22.66
CA GLU A 36 2.11 -5.41 -22.02
C GLU A 36 2.78 -6.67 -21.45
N SER A 37 4.11 -6.62 -21.29
CA SER A 37 4.83 -7.73 -20.66
C SER A 37 4.36 -7.91 -19.21
N PRO A 38 4.05 -9.16 -18.77
CA PRO A 38 3.70 -9.43 -17.37
C PRO A 38 4.73 -8.91 -16.37
N ARG A 39 6.02 -8.90 -16.74
CA ARG A 39 7.10 -8.37 -15.91
C ARG A 39 7.00 -6.85 -15.71
N VAL A 40 6.62 -6.12 -16.76
CA VAL A 40 6.44 -4.67 -16.70
C VAL A 40 5.20 -4.33 -15.88
N TRP A 41 4.11 -5.07 -16.07
CA TRP A 41 2.91 -4.94 -15.27
C TRP A 41 3.17 -5.18 -13.78
N GLN A 42 3.85 -6.29 -13.45
CA GLN A 42 4.19 -6.63 -12.07
C GLN A 42 5.02 -5.51 -11.42
N ALA A 43 6.02 -4.97 -12.14
CA ALA A 43 6.83 -3.87 -11.62
C ALA A 43 6.02 -2.59 -11.33
N LYS A 44 4.93 -2.34 -12.05
CA LYS A 44 3.99 -1.24 -11.76
C LYS A 44 3.16 -1.53 -10.51
N VAL A 45 2.65 -2.76 -10.37
CA VAL A 45 1.92 -3.19 -9.17
C VAL A 45 2.81 -3.05 -7.94
N ASP A 46 4.02 -3.62 -7.98
CA ASP A 46 4.98 -3.56 -6.88
C ASP A 46 5.33 -2.12 -6.49
N ALA A 47 5.50 -1.25 -7.49
CA ALA A 47 5.76 0.18 -7.26
C ALA A 47 4.57 0.87 -6.57
N TRP A 48 3.35 0.58 -6.99
CA TRP A 48 2.15 1.16 -6.37
C TRP A 48 2.00 0.68 -4.93
N GLU A 49 2.13 -0.63 -4.69
CA GLU A 49 2.04 -1.23 -3.36
C GLU A 49 3.12 -0.70 -2.42
N ALA A 50 4.36 -0.54 -2.90
CA ALA A 50 5.44 0.04 -2.10
C ALA A 50 5.13 1.48 -1.65
N GLY A 51 4.49 2.29 -2.52
CA GLY A 51 4.03 3.62 -2.18
C GLY A 51 2.92 3.62 -1.13
N TRP A 52 1.94 2.74 -1.30
CA TRP A 52 0.81 2.59 -0.40
C TRP A 52 1.24 2.09 0.99
N ALA A 53 2.08 1.06 1.04
CA ALA A 53 2.59 0.46 2.27
C ALA A 53 3.39 1.47 3.08
N LYS A 54 4.31 2.20 2.44
CA LYS A 54 5.11 3.24 3.09
C LYS A 54 4.24 4.28 3.80
N GLU A 55 3.14 4.69 3.17
CA GLU A 55 2.24 5.67 3.78
C GLU A 55 1.41 5.08 4.93
N LYS A 56 0.97 3.82 4.82
CA LYS A 56 0.30 3.13 5.92
C LYS A 56 1.22 2.90 7.12
N GLU A 57 2.50 2.67 6.89
CA GLU A 57 3.50 2.57 7.96
C GLU A 57 3.71 3.92 8.66
N VAL A 58 3.72 5.03 7.92
CA VAL A 58 3.82 6.39 8.49
C VAL A 58 2.56 6.78 9.27
N THR A 59 1.38 6.36 8.81
CA THR A 59 0.09 6.71 9.43
C THR A 59 -0.35 5.74 10.53
N ARG A 60 0.33 4.61 10.71
CA ARG A 60 0.14 3.75 11.88
C ARG A 60 0.61 4.54 13.10
N PRO A 61 -0.26 4.81 14.10
CA PRO A 61 0.23 5.36 15.36
C PRO A 61 1.29 4.39 15.92
N PRO A 62 2.38 4.91 16.52
CA PRO A 62 3.34 4.05 17.19
C PRO A 62 2.58 3.13 18.16
N PRO A 63 2.97 1.86 18.30
CA PRO A 63 2.35 0.98 19.27
C PRO A 63 2.43 1.69 20.62
N SER A 64 1.26 2.03 21.17
CA SER A 64 1.17 2.62 22.50
C SER A 64 1.92 1.68 23.45
N PRO A 65 2.87 2.17 24.27
CA PRO A 65 3.43 1.34 25.31
C PRO A 65 2.27 0.95 26.21
N VAL A 66 1.87 -0.31 26.13
CA VAL A 66 0.83 -0.89 26.98
C VAL A 66 1.31 -0.67 28.41
N GLN A 67 0.70 0.30 29.10
CA GLN A 67 0.88 0.48 30.52
C GLN A 67 0.22 -0.71 31.22
N PHE A 68 0.97 -1.80 31.36
CA PHE A 68 0.72 -2.77 32.42
C PHE A 68 1.07 -2.09 33.76
N ALA A 69 0.21 -1.17 34.20
CA ALA A 69 0.22 -0.70 35.58
C ALA A 69 -0.36 -1.81 36.46
N GLY A 70 0.43 -2.22 37.44
CA GLY A 70 0.27 -3.45 38.21
C GLY A 70 -1.05 -3.55 38.99
N LEU A 71 -1.57 -4.77 38.96
CA LEU A 71 -1.82 -5.62 40.12
C LEU A 71 -2.25 -4.93 41.43
N HIS A 72 -3.50 -5.20 41.82
CA HIS A 72 -4.07 -5.20 43.17
C HIS A 72 -3.14 -4.78 44.32
N ALA A 73 -3.49 -3.67 44.98
CA ALA A 73 -3.20 -3.52 46.40
C ALA A 73 -4.25 -4.33 47.18
N VAL A 74 -3.77 -5.25 48.02
CA VAL A 74 -4.55 -5.92 49.08
C VAL A 74 -4.29 -5.21 50.41
#